data_AF-A0A2E6ZRA4-F1
#
_entry.id   AF-A0A2E6ZRA4-F1
#
_cell.length_a   1.000
_cell.length_b   1.000
_cell.length_c   1.000
_cell.angle_alpha   90.00
_cell.angle_beta   90.00
_cell.angle_gamma   90.00
#
_symmetry.space_group_name_H-M   'P 1'
#
loop_
_entity.id
_entity.type
_entity.pdbx_description
1 polymer ?
#
loop_
_entity_poly.entity_id
_entity_poly.type
_entity_poly.pdbx_seq_one_letter_code
_entity_poly.pdbx_strand_id
1 'polypeptide(L)' 'VFYYRIQSPVVLIEFDHQRPIALARSRTPTRQHIHTVIRTPNGNDYGKDLLRQHYRLKHK' A
#
# COMPACT_ATOMS: atom_id res chain seq x y z
N VAL A 1 -16.40 4.10 -9.25
CA VAL A 1 -15.36 3.33 -8.54
C VAL A 1 -14.18 3.13 -9.47
N PHE A 2 -13.00 2.85 -8.94
CA PHE A 2 -11.78 2.63 -9.74
C PHE A 2 -10.81 1.71 -9.01
N TYR A 3 -9.91 1.11 -9.78
CA TYR A 3 -8.82 0.25 -9.34
C TYR A 3 -7.50 0.82 -9.86
N TYR A 4 -6.45 0.77 -9.04
CA TYR A 4 -5.10 0.93 -9.54
C TYR A 4 -4.13 0.02 -8.80
N ARG A 5 -3.05 -0.31 -9.51
CA ARG A 5 -1.89 -1.00 -8.93
C ARG A 5 -0.62 -0.27 -9.31
N ILE A 6 0.18 0.06 -8.31
CA ILE A 6 1.57 0.46 -8.50
C ILE A 6 2.41 -0.77 -8.21
N GLN A 7 3.17 -1.23 -9.22
CA GLN A 7 4.04 -2.37 -9.09
C GLN A 7 5.49 -1.92 -9.30
N SER A 8 6.27 -2.01 -8.23
CA SER A 8 7.71 -1.78 -8.22
C SER A 8 8.40 -2.99 -7.57
N PRO A 9 9.66 -3.30 -7.94
CA PRO A 9 10.46 -4.29 -7.22
C PRO A 9 10.61 -3.97 -5.72
N VAL A 10 10.41 -2.72 -5.32
CA VAL A 10 10.59 -2.23 -3.93
C VAL A 10 9.27 -2.12 -3.17
N VAL A 11 8.16 -1.91 -3.88
CA VAL A 11 6.83 -1.75 -3.27
C VAL A 11 5.73 -2.17 -4.22
N LEU A 12 4.72 -2.86 -3.69
CA LEU A 12 3.47 -3.13 -4.39
C LEU A 12 2.33 -2.47 -3.61
N ILE A 13 1.55 -1.64 -4.30
CA ILE A 13 0.36 -0.99 -3.75
C ILE A 13 -0.81 -1.35 -4.64
N GLU A 14 -1.85 -1.92 -4.04
CA GLU A 14 -3.14 -2.13 -4.67
C GLU A 14 -4.20 -1.32 -3.95
N PHE A 15 -5.08 -0.71 -4.73
CA PHE A 15 -6.21 0.06 -4.25
C PHE A 15 -7.45 -0.33 -5.03
N ASP A 16 -8.55 -0.56 -4.31
CA ASP A 16 -9.84 -0.84 -4.92
C ASP A 16 -11.00 -0.30 -4.09
N HIS A 17 -12.19 -0.34 -4.70
CA HIS A 17 -13.45 -0.21 -4.00
C HIS A 17 -14.11 -1.58 -4.01
N GLN A 18 -14.21 -2.24 -2.86
CA GLN A 18 -14.93 -3.51 -2.73
C GLN A 18 -16.35 -3.27 -2.24
N ARG A 19 -17.22 -4.24 -2.51
CA ARG A 19 -18.59 -4.23 -1.96
C ARG A 19 -18.51 -4.27 -0.43
N PRO A 20 -19.26 -3.43 0.29
CA PRO A 20 -19.30 -3.51 1.74
C PRO A 20 -19.92 -4.85 2.16
N ILE A 21 -19.20 -5.65 2.94
CA ILE A 21 -19.72 -6.93 3.46
C ILE A 21 -20.46 -6.71 4.79
N ALA A 22 -19.93 -5.85 5.67
CA ALA A 22 -20.50 -5.58 6.99
C ALA A 22 -21.58 -4.48 6.99
N LEU A 23 -21.56 -3.59 6.00
CA LEU A 23 -22.53 -2.51 5.86
C LEU A 23 -23.53 -2.92 4.78
N ALA A 24 -24.67 -3.49 5.17
CA ALA A 24 -25.73 -4.02 4.29
C ALA A 24 -26.40 -2.97 3.35
N ARG A 25 -25.79 -1.81 3.13
CA ARG A 25 -26.34 -0.64 2.44
C ARG A 25 -26.26 -0.72 0.91
N SER A 26 -25.34 -1.52 0.34
CA SER A 26 -25.22 -1.63 -1.11
C SER A 26 -24.60 -2.97 -1.53
N ARG A 27 -25.18 -3.59 -2.57
CA ARG A 27 -24.61 -4.79 -3.21
C ARG A 27 -23.51 -4.45 -4.22
N THR A 28 -23.32 -3.17 -4.53
CA THR A 28 -22.32 -2.68 -5.48
C THR A 28 -21.24 -1.88 -4.76
N PRO A 29 -19.98 -1.90 -5.24
CA PRO A 29 -18.93 -1.05 -4.70
C PRO A 29 -19.28 0.44 -4.80
N THR A 30 -19.04 1.19 -3.72
CA THR A 30 -19.31 2.63 -3.65
C THR A 30 -18.02 3.39 -3.36
N ARG A 31 -18.02 4.72 -3.56
CA ARG A 31 -16.86 5.59 -3.22
C ARG A 31 -16.69 5.85 -1.72
N GLN A 32 -17.55 5.29 -0.87
CA GLN A 32 -17.53 5.51 0.58
C GLN A 32 -16.65 4.50 1.33
N HIS A 33 -16.12 3.50 0.62
CA HIS A 33 -15.31 2.44 1.21
C HIS A 33 -14.24 2.00 0.21
N ILE A 34 -13.03 1.80 0.72
CA ILE A 34 -11.84 1.46 -0.06
C ILE A 34 -11.07 0.37 0.66
N HIS A 35 -10.36 -0.48 -0.09
CA HIS A 35 -9.31 -1.32 0.47
C HIS A 35 -7.99 -0.97 -0.17
N THR A 36 -6.95 -1.03 0.64
CA THR A 36 -5.58 -0.83 0.18
C THR A 36 -4.73 -1.97 0.71
N VAL A 37 -3.93 -2.56 -0.16
CA VAL A 37 -2.89 -3.53 0.21
C VAL A 37 -1.54 -2.91 -0.12
N ILE A 38 -0.65 -2.88 0.87
CA ILE A 38 0.73 -2.43 0.71
C ILE A 38 1.64 -3.59 1.06
N ARG A 39 2.53 -3.95 0.14
CA ARG A 39 3.56 -4.97 0.36
C ARG A 39 4.93 -4.39 0.09
N THR A 40 5.87 -4.69 0.98
CA THR A 40 7.29 -4.41 0.83
C THR A 40 8.03 -5.73 0.63
N PRO A 41 8.40 -6.07 -0.62
CA PRO A 41 9.21 -7.25 -0.91
C PRO A 41 10.48 -7.30 -0.05
N ASN A 42 11.01 -8.51 0.16
CA ASN A 42 12.22 -8.76 0.94
C ASN A 42 12.23 -8.14 2.35
N GLY A 43 11.06 -7.95 2.96
CA GLY A 43 10.94 -7.41 4.31
C GLY A 43 11.42 -5.96 4.44
N ASN A 44 11.19 -5.14 3.40
CA ASN A 44 11.59 -3.73 3.33
C ASN A 44 13.11 -3.53 3.46
N ASP A 45 13.90 -4.41 2.84
CA ASP A 45 15.37 -4.35 2.83
C ASP A 45 15.88 -3.00 2.27
N TYR A 46 15.31 -2.53 1.17
CA TYR A 46 15.70 -1.27 0.53
C TYR A 46 15.47 -0.06 1.45
N GLY A 47 14.30 0.02 2.09
CA GLY A 47 13.99 1.10 3.04
C GLY A 47 14.91 1.08 4.26
N LYS A 48 15.24 -0.12 4.77
CA LYS A 48 16.20 -0.29 5.88
C LYS A 48 17.60 0.14 5.48
N ASP A 49 18.08 -0.20 4.28
CA ASP A 49 19.40 0.25 3.84
C ASP A 49 19.45 1.76 3.61
N LEU A 50 18.40 2.37 3.04
CA LEU A 50 18.31 3.82 2.93
C LEU A 50 18.40 4.52 4.30
N LEU A 51 17.70 4.00 5.31
CA LEU A 51 17.78 4.52 6.67
C LEU A 51 19.19 4.38 7.26
N ARG A 52 19.85 3.24 7.02
CA ARG A 52 21.24 3.00 7.42
C ARG A 52 22.20 4.01 6.76
N GLN A 53 22.02 4.30 5.47
CA GLN A 53 22.81 5.30 4.75
C GLN A 53 22.61 6.70 5.33
N HIS A 54 21.37 7.08 5.64
CA HIS A 54 21.06 8.38 6.25
C HIS A 54 21.79 8.59 7.58
N TYR A 55 21.72 7.63 8.52
CA TYR A 55 22.44 7.73 9.78
C TYR A 55 23.95 7.85 9.61
N ARG A 56 24.53 7.12 8.65
CA ARG A 56 25.96 7.18 8.37
C ARG A 56 26.40 8.54 7.82
N LEU A 57 25.57 9.20 7.01
CA LEU A 57 25.93 10.42 6.28
C LEU A 57 25.51 11.71 6.98
N LYS A 58 24.50 11.66 7.86
CA LYS A 58 23.87 12.85 8.45
C LYS A 58 23.95 12.90 9.97
N HIS A 59 24.27 11.78 10.63
CA HIS A 59 24.27 11.65 12.09
C HIS A 59 25.55 11.00 12.63
N LYS A 60 26.64 11.09 11.87
CA LYS A 60 28.02 10.88 12.31
C LYS A 60 28.76 12.20 12.22
#